data_AF-A0A925R3M4-F1
#
_entry.id   AF-A0A925R3M4-F1
#
_cell.length_a   1.000
_cell.length_b   1.000
_cell.length_c   1.000
_cell.angle_alpha   90.00
_cell.angle_beta   90.00
_cell.angle_gamma   90.00
#
_symmetry.space_group_name_H-M   'P 1'
#
loop_
_entity.id
_entity.type
_entity.pdbx_description
1 polymer ?
#
loop_
_entity_poly.entity_id
_entity_poly.type
_entity_poly.pdbx_seq_one_letter_code
_entity_poly.pdbx_strand_id
1 'polypeptide(L)'
;DDMECIYVRQPQALGLGHAVLCAQRLVGNDPFAVLLADDLMVGEKPVLQQMTEQFDEWRVSILAVQEVPSEHTRRYGIVAGTPVNDKLMDVSRIVEKPAPEDAPSRLGVAGRYILTPGVFHEIANQPRGVGGEIQLTDGIAGLLRREKVFAYRYDGKRYDCGSKEGFLQANVELALKHAEVGPGFREYLRSLEI
;
A
#
# COMPACT_ATOMS: atom_id res chain seq x y z
N ASP A 1 -7.44 -23.08 -9.85
CA ASP A 1 -7.77 -23.13 -11.28
C ASP A 1 -8.91 -22.18 -11.69
N ASP A 2 -9.20 -21.16 -10.88
CA ASP A 2 -10.31 -20.21 -11.00
C ASP A 2 -9.85 -18.74 -11.14
N MET A 3 -8.54 -18.50 -11.27
CA MET A 3 -7.98 -17.15 -11.39
C MET A 3 -7.80 -16.75 -12.86
N GLU A 4 -8.46 -15.68 -13.28
CA GLU A 4 -8.24 -15.04 -14.57
C GLU A 4 -7.20 -13.91 -14.44
N CYS A 5 -6.22 -13.88 -15.34
CA CYS A 5 -5.20 -12.83 -15.38
C CYS A 5 -5.36 -12.00 -16.66
N ILE A 6 -5.71 -10.73 -16.51
CA ILE A 6 -5.89 -9.78 -17.61
C ILE A 6 -4.78 -8.74 -17.56
N TYR A 7 -4.23 -8.40 -18.73
CA TYR A 7 -3.13 -7.46 -18.86
C TYR A 7 -3.56 -6.23 -19.66
N VAL A 8 -3.23 -5.05 -19.14
CA VAL A 8 -3.38 -3.77 -19.84
C VAL A 8 -2.03 -3.06 -19.89
N ARG A 9 -1.78 -2.37 -21.01
CA ARG A 9 -0.54 -1.61 -21.20
C ARG A 9 -0.67 -0.23 -20.58
N GLN A 10 0.31 0.14 -19.76
CA GLN A 10 0.57 1.54 -19.45
C GLN A 10 1.46 2.12 -20.56
N PRO A 11 0.96 3.03 -21.42
CA PRO A 11 1.71 3.48 -22.61
C PRO A 11 2.90 4.38 -22.27
N GLN A 12 2.86 5.03 -21.11
CA GLN A 12 3.88 5.96 -20.63
C GLN A 12 4.00 5.84 -19.11
N ALA A 13 5.23 5.92 -18.60
CA ALA A 13 5.52 5.91 -17.16
C ALA A 13 5.17 7.27 -16.54
N LEU A 14 3.88 7.53 -16.36
CA LEU A 14 3.35 8.78 -15.79
C LEU A 14 2.97 8.65 -14.31
N GLY A 15 3.47 7.64 -13.60
CA GLY A 15 3.18 7.41 -12.18
C GLY A 15 2.07 6.39 -11.90
N LEU A 16 1.90 6.07 -10.61
CA LEU A 16 1.00 5.03 -10.12
C LEU A 16 -0.48 5.34 -10.39
N GLY A 17 -0.90 6.60 -10.26
CA GLY A 17 -2.27 6.99 -10.57
C GLY A 17 -2.62 6.71 -12.04
N HIS A 18 -1.71 7.02 -12.96
CA HIS A 18 -1.89 6.68 -14.38
C HIS A 18 -1.97 5.15 -14.61
N ALA A 19 -1.15 4.37 -13.90
CA ALA A 19 -1.19 2.90 -13.99
C ALA A 19 -2.54 2.34 -13.53
N VAL A 20 -3.07 2.82 -12.41
CA VAL A 20 -4.41 2.46 -11.90
C VAL A 20 -5.48 2.86 -12.91
N LEU A 21 -5.41 4.09 -13.45
CA LEU A 21 -6.39 4.57 -14.43
C LEU A 21 -6.43 3.72 -15.72
N CYS A 22 -5.30 3.17 -16.16
CA CYS A 22 -5.27 2.26 -17.31
C CYS A 22 -6.13 1.00 -17.12
N ALA A 23 -6.34 0.57 -15.87
CA ALA A 23 -7.17 -0.58 -15.53
C ALA A 23 -8.67 -0.25 -15.39
N GLN A 24 -9.07 1.02 -15.42
CA GLN A 24 -10.47 1.45 -15.20
C GLN A 24 -11.48 0.70 -16.05
N ARG A 25 -11.20 0.50 -17.34
CA ARG A 25 -12.11 -0.18 -18.27
C ARG A 25 -12.31 -1.67 -17.97
N LEU A 26 -11.37 -2.28 -17.24
CA LEU A 26 -11.45 -3.68 -16.82
C LEU A 26 -12.19 -3.81 -15.49
N VAL A 27 -11.95 -2.88 -14.57
CA VAL A 27 -12.61 -2.83 -13.26
C VAL A 27 -14.06 -2.37 -13.36
N GLY A 28 -14.36 -1.45 -14.28
CA GLY A 28 -15.69 -0.87 -14.43
C GLY A 28 -16.05 0.01 -13.23
N ASN A 29 -17.21 -0.26 -12.61
CA ASN A 29 -17.75 0.52 -11.50
C ASN A 29 -17.82 -0.30 -10.20
N ASP A 30 -16.96 -1.31 -10.07
CA ASP A 30 -16.86 -2.14 -8.88
C ASP A 30 -15.68 -1.70 -7.99
N PRO A 31 -15.77 -1.86 -6.66
CA PRO A 31 -14.63 -1.70 -5.77
C PRO A 31 -13.50 -2.66 -6.14
N PHE A 32 -12.26 -2.22 -5.98
CA PHE A 32 -11.11 -2.99 -6.42
C PHE A 32 -9.92 -2.85 -5.48
N ALA A 33 -9.05 -3.86 -5.46
CA ALA A 33 -7.81 -3.82 -4.72
C ALA A 33 -6.64 -3.36 -5.61
N VAL A 34 -5.73 -2.57 -5.03
CA VAL A 34 -4.42 -2.25 -5.64
C VAL A 34 -3.33 -2.84 -4.76
N LEU A 35 -2.44 -3.60 -5.37
CA LEU A 35 -1.31 -4.25 -4.71
C LEU A 35 -0.01 -3.79 -5.37
N LEU A 36 0.83 -3.06 -4.65
CA LEU A 36 2.17 -2.74 -5.10
C LEU A 36 3.05 -3.99 -4.97
N ALA A 37 3.63 -4.42 -6.09
CA ALA A 37 4.33 -5.71 -6.20
C ALA A 37 5.65 -5.75 -5.43
N ASP A 38 6.24 -4.59 -5.18
CA ASP A 38 7.44 -4.38 -4.36
C ASP A 38 7.15 -4.46 -2.85
N ASP A 39 5.90 -4.35 -2.43
CA ASP A 39 5.51 -4.50 -1.03
C ASP A 39 5.09 -5.95 -0.73
N LEU A 40 6.02 -6.71 -0.16
CA LEU A 40 5.73 -8.03 0.36
C LEU A 40 5.19 -7.93 1.78
N MET A 41 3.95 -8.36 1.99
CA MET A 41 3.29 -8.31 3.28
C MET A 41 2.96 -9.71 3.79
N VAL A 42 3.38 -10.00 5.01
CA VAL A 42 3.21 -11.31 5.65
C VAL A 42 2.53 -11.11 7.00
N GLY A 43 1.39 -11.78 7.19
CA GLY A 43 0.68 -11.86 8.46
C GLY A 43 0.16 -13.28 8.66
N GLU A 44 -0.18 -13.64 9.89
CA GLU A 44 -0.87 -14.91 10.18
C GLU A 44 -2.16 -15.00 9.36
N LYS A 45 -2.94 -13.92 9.37
CA LYS A 45 -4.01 -13.66 8.42
C LYS A 45 -3.48 -12.78 7.28
N PRO A 46 -3.71 -13.12 5.99
CA PRO A 46 -3.29 -12.27 4.88
C PRO A 46 -3.78 -10.83 5.01
N VAL A 47 -2.89 -9.85 4.84
CA VAL A 47 -3.23 -8.42 5.04
C VAL A 47 -4.41 -7.97 4.17
N LEU A 48 -4.47 -8.43 2.91
CA LEU A 48 -5.61 -8.10 2.04
C LEU A 48 -6.93 -8.67 2.59
N GLN A 49 -6.92 -9.86 3.18
CA GLN A 49 -8.12 -10.45 3.79
C GLN A 49 -8.59 -9.64 5.01
N GLN A 50 -7.65 -9.16 5.84
CA GLN A 50 -8.00 -8.26 6.95
C GLN A 50 -8.69 -7.00 6.42
N MET A 51 -8.17 -6.42 5.33
CA MET A 51 -8.74 -5.22 4.72
C MET A 51 -10.11 -5.47 4.07
N THR A 52 -10.33 -6.62 3.41
CA THR A 52 -11.63 -6.93 2.80
C THR A 52 -12.72 -7.04 3.85
N GLU A 53 -12.41 -7.55 5.04
CA GLU A 53 -13.36 -7.59 6.15
C GLU A 53 -13.75 -6.19 6.63
N GLN A 54 -12.78 -5.26 6.70
CA GLN A 54 -13.09 -3.86 6.99
C GLN A 54 -13.94 -3.25 5.88
N PHE A 55 -13.66 -3.57 4.61
CA PHE A 55 -14.45 -3.08 3.48
C PHE A 55 -15.88 -3.64 3.51
N ASP A 56 -16.08 -4.90 3.88
CA ASP A 56 -17.41 -5.51 3.94
C ASP A 56 -18.31 -4.87 5.00
N GLU A 57 -17.73 -4.44 6.11
CA GLU A 57 -18.42 -3.71 7.18
C GLU A 57 -18.70 -2.26 6.79
N TRP A 58 -17.69 -1.53 6.35
CA TRP A 58 -17.77 -0.07 6.21
C TRP A 58 -18.14 0.42 4.82
N ARG A 59 -17.91 -0.39 3.78
CA ARG A 59 -18.18 -0.08 2.36
C ARG A 59 -17.56 1.24 1.88
N VAL A 60 -16.39 1.57 2.40
CA VAL A 60 -15.58 2.75 2.06
C VAL A 60 -14.17 2.33 1.68
N SER A 61 -13.43 3.17 0.94
CA SER A 61 -12.04 2.85 0.57
C SER A 61 -11.18 2.61 1.81
N ILE A 62 -10.35 1.57 1.80
CA ILE A 62 -9.45 1.16 2.89
C ILE A 62 -7.99 1.23 2.44
N LEU A 63 -7.15 1.92 3.21
CA LEU A 63 -5.71 2.03 3.00
C LEU A 63 -4.97 1.25 4.08
N ALA A 64 -4.13 0.30 3.73
CA ALA A 64 -3.24 -0.31 4.72
C ALA A 64 -2.21 0.72 5.17
N VAL A 65 -2.03 0.89 6.49
CA VAL A 65 -1.05 1.82 7.04
C VAL A 65 -0.20 1.14 8.12
N GLN A 66 1.01 1.65 8.27
CA GLN A 66 1.90 1.29 9.36
C GLN A 66 2.59 2.55 9.89
N GLU A 67 3.03 2.51 11.13
CA GLU A 67 3.88 3.57 11.65
C GLU A 67 5.27 3.47 11.01
N VAL A 68 5.82 4.60 10.55
CA VAL A 68 7.14 4.68 9.94
C VAL A 68 8.06 5.61 10.74
N PRO A 69 9.38 5.41 10.72
CA PRO A 69 10.34 6.40 11.22
C PRO A 69 10.11 7.77 10.57
N SER A 70 10.34 8.85 11.31
CA SER A 70 10.08 10.22 10.84
C SER A 70 10.87 10.55 9.57
N GLU A 71 12.12 10.13 9.53
CA GLU A 71 13.04 10.25 8.40
C GLU A 71 12.59 9.48 7.15
N HIS A 72 11.67 8.52 7.30
CA HIS A 72 11.14 7.73 6.20
C HIS A 72 9.84 8.30 5.60
N THR A 73 9.28 9.38 6.16
CA THR A 73 8.05 10.00 5.65
C THR A 73 8.11 10.40 4.18
N ARG A 74 9.29 10.83 3.69
CA ARG A 74 9.57 11.13 2.27
C ARG A 74 9.43 9.94 1.31
N ARG A 75 9.22 8.72 1.82
CA ARG A 75 9.08 7.50 1.02
C ARG A 75 7.62 7.06 0.85
N TYR A 76 6.69 7.65 1.60
CA TYR A 76 5.32 7.17 1.70
C TYR A 76 4.28 8.28 1.51
N GLY A 77 3.07 7.90 1.12
CA GLY A 77 1.90 8.71 1.39
C GLY A 77 1.63 8.71 2.90
N ILE A 78 1.61 9.87 3.54
CA ILE A 78 1.37 9.98 4.98
C ILE A 78 -0.06 10.43 5.21
N VAL A 79 -0.81 9.68 6.02
CA VAL A 79 -2.20 9.96 6.36
C VAL A 79 -2.33 10.59 7.74
N ALA A 80 -3.38 11.39 7.95
CA ALA A 80 -3.83 11.83 9.25
C ALA A 80 -5.36 11.87 9.27
N GLY A 81 -5.93 11.82 10.47
CA GLY A 81 -7.36 11.59 10.61
C GLY A 81 -7.80 11.49 12.05
N THR A 82 -9.05 11.07 12.24
CA THR A 82 -9.64 10.83 13.56
C THR A 82 -9.81 9.34 13.78
N PRO A 83 -9.40 8.78 14.94
CA PRO A 83 -9.63 7.37 15.24
C PRO A 83 -11.12 7.03 15.20
N VAL A 84 -11.46 5.94 14.51
CA VAL A 84 -12.79 5.30 14.56
C VAL A 84 -12.76 4.20 15.64
N ASN A 85 -11.67 3.44 15.69
CA ASN A 85 -11.35 2.48 16.73
C ASN A 85 -9.81 2.30 16.82
N ASP A 86 -9.34 1.29 17.55
CA ASP A 86 -7.90 1.07 17.78
C ASP A 86 -7.06 0.85 16.51
N LYS A 87 -7.67 0.31 15.45
CA LYS A 87 -6.99 -0.05 14.19
C LYS A 87 -7.46 0.77 12.99
N LEU A 88 -8.58 1.46 13.09
CA LEU A 88 -9.21 2.16 11.98
C LEU A 88 -9.26 3.67 12.24
N MET A 89 -8.87 4.45 11.24
CA MET A 89 -8.86 5.92 11.30
C MET A 89 -9.62 6.48 10.10
N ASP A 90 -10.53 7.42 10.36
CA ASP A 90 -11.19 8.22 9.34
C ASP A 90 -10.21 9.27 8.81
N VAL A 91 -9.73 9.09 7.58
CA VAL A 91 -8.69 9.91 6.97
C VAL A 91 -9.26 11.27 6.62
N SER A 92 -8.69 12.33 7.18
CA SER A 92 -9.01 13.71 6.84
C SER A 92 -7.96 14.34 5.93
N ARG A 93 -6.75 13.77 5.89
CA ARG A 93 -5.64 14.29 5.09
C ARG A 93 -4.72 13.15 4.67
N ILE A 94 -4.27 13.20 3.42
CA ILE A 94 -3.18 12.37 2.91
C ILE A 94 -2.23 13.26 2.10
N VAL A 95 -0.92 13.05 2.25
CA VAL A 95 0.12 13.82 1.55
C VAL A 95 1.16 12.88 0.98
N GLU A 96 1.49 13.03 -0.31
CA GLU A 96 2.50 12.21 -0.97
C GLU A 96 3.91 12.67 -0.57
N LYS A 97 4.70 11.76 0.01
CA LYS A 97 6.14 11.93 0.27
C LYS A 97 6.49 13.27 0.95
N PRO A 98 5.80 13.67 2.02
CA PRO A 98 6.09 14.93 2.70
C PRO A 98 7.51 14.93 3.28
N ALA A 99 8.08 16.12 3.45
CA ALA A 99 9.25 16.26 4.30
C ALA A 99 8.88 15.90 5.75
N PRO A 100 9.83 15.38 6.57
CA PRO A 100 9.54 14.99 7.94
C PRO A 100 8.88 16.09 8.77
N GLU A 101 9.28 17.33 8.55
CA GLU A 101 8.75 18.54 9.18
C GLU A 101 7.32 18.89 8.73
N ASP A 102 6.89 18.44 7.55
CA ASP A 102 5.56 18.68 6.97
C ASP A 102 4.62 17.48 7.08
N ALA A 103 5.12 16.36 7.60
CA ALA A 103 4.37 15.11 7.70
C ALA A 103 3.21 15.26 8.71
N PRO A 104 1.95 15.02 8.31
CA PRO A 104 0.81 15.25 9.20
C PRO A 104 0.68 14.19 10.30
N SER A 105 1.39 13.07 10.18
CA SER A 105 1.54 12.04 11.20
C SER A 105 2.75 11.14 10.88
N ARG A 106 2.85 9.98 11.54
CA ARG A 106 3.80 8.90 11.21
C ARG A 106 3.15 7.68 10.55
N LEU A 107 1.88 7.73 10.21
CA LEU A 107 1.15 6.64 9.56
C LEU A 107 1.39 6.71 8.05
N GLY A 108 2.28 5.86 7.55
CA GLY A 108 2.55 5.72 6.13
C GLY A 108 1.67 4.66 5.49
N VAL A 109 1.12 4.99 4.32
CA VAL A 109 0.41 4.04 3.47
C VAL A 109 1.39 2.96 3.01
N ALA A 110 0.98 1.72 3.21
CA ALA A 110 1.70 0.52 2.88
C ALA A 110 0.96 -0.12 1.70
N GLY A 111 1.65 -0.46 0.60
CA GLY A 111 1.13 -0.63 -0.78
C GLY A 111 0.02 -1.66 -1.03
N ARG A 112 -1.07 -1.57 -0.27
CA ARG A 112 -2.31 -2.32 -0.34
C ARG A 112 -3.44 -1.32 -0.13
N TYR A 113 -4.36 -1.34 -1.07
CA TYR A 113 -5.50 -0.45 -1.12
C TYR A 113 -6.73 -1.28 -1.48
N ILE A 114 -7.88 -0.95 -0.89
CA ILE A 114 -9.19 -1.27 -1.44
C ILE A 114 -9.84 0.07 -1.75
N LEU A 115 -10.19 0.30 -3.01
CA LEU A 115 -10.65 1.59 -3.49
C LEU A 115 -12.04 1.48 -4.08
N THR A 116 -12.85 2.50 -3.84
CA THR A 116 -14.10 2.73 -4.54
C THR A 116 -13.84 3.28 -5.95
N PRO A 117 -14.74 3.04 -6.92
CA PRO A 117 -14.59 3.54 -8.30
C PRO A 117 -14.44 5.07 -8.40
N GLY A 118 -14.92 5.82 -7.40
CA GLY A 118 -14.80 7.27 -7.34
C GLY A 118 -13.36 7.76 -7.50
N VAL A 119 -12.37 6.97 -7.07
CA VAL A 119 -10.95 7.30 -7.21
C VAL A 119 -10.54 7.49 -8.68
N PHE A 120 -11.14 6.76 -9.63
CA PHE A 120 -10.81 6.91 -11.05
C PHE A 120 -11.15 8.31 -11.56
N HIS A 121 -12.29 8.86 -11.13
CA HIS A 121 -12.70 10.21 -11.49
C HIS A 121 -11.70 11.24 -10.96
N GLU A 122 -11.24 11.09 -9.72
CA GLU A 122 -10.30 12.03 -9.12
C GLU A 122 -8.91 11.93 -9.77
N ILE A 123 -8.43 10.72 -10.07
CA ILE A 123 -7.16 10.51 -10.80
C ILE A 123 -7.22 11.07 -12.22
N ALA A 124 -8.35 10.95 -12.92
CA ALA A 124 -8.47 11.45 -14.30
C ALA A 124 -8.43 12.98 -14.39
N ASN A 125 -8.83 13.68 -13.32
CA ASN A 125 -8.99 15.15 -13.30
C ASN A 125 -7.91 15.88 -12.50
N GLN A 126 -6.97 15.17 -11.89
CA GLN A 126 -5.91 15.80 -11.11
C GLN A 126 -4.74 16.31 -11.99
N PRO A 127 -4.05 17.37 -11.55
CA PRO A 127 -2.77 17.75 -12.14
C PRO A 127 -1.67 16.72 -11.81
N ARG A 128 -0.53 16.86 -12.48
CA ARG A 128 0.69 16.14 -12.11
C ARG A 128 1.19 16.66 -10.76
N GLY A 129 1.48 15.75 -9.84
CA GLY A 129 1.96 16.02 -8.49
C GLY A 129 3.47 15.86 -8.35
N VAL A 130 3.89 15.22 -7.26
CA VAL A 130 5.30 14.99 -6.93
C VAL A 130 6.03 14.28 -8.09
N GLY A 131 7.18 14.83 -8.49
CA GLY A 131 7.99 14.27 -9.58
C GLY A 131 7.44 14.49 -11.00
N GLY A 132 6.36 15.29 -11.16
CA GLY A 132 5.71 15.47 -12.45
C GLY A 132 4.85 14.28 -12.89
N GLU A 133 4.50 13.41 -11.95
CA GLU A 133 3.72 12.20 -12.13
C GLU A 133 2.27 12.36 -11.66
N ILE A 134 1.37 11.53 -12.19
CA ILE A 134 -0.01 11.37 -11.75
C ILE A 134 0.01 10.40 -10.56
N GLN A 135 -0.10 10.93 -9.35
CA GLN A 135 0.00 10.14 -8.11
C GLN A 135 -1.35 9.57 -7.68
N LEU A 136 -1.36 8.33 -7.17
CA LEU A 136 -2.57 7.74 -6.60
C LEU A 136 -3.00 8.49 -5.33
N THR A 137 -2.03 8.91 -4.53
CA THR A 137 -2.24 9.67 -3.28
C THR A 137 -3.01 10.96 -3.50
N ASP A 138 -2.70 11.70 -4.56
CA ASP A 138 -3.41 12.94 -4.91
C ASP A 138 -4.86 12.65 -5.32
N GLY A 139 -5.10 11.51 -5.99
CA GLY A 139 -6.45 11.07 -6.39
C GLY A 139 -7.28 10.67 -5.17
N ILE A 140 -6.67 9.99 -4.20
CA ILE A 140 -7.29 9.68 -2.91
C ILE A 140 -7.56 10.98 -2.14
N ALA A 141 -6.63 11.94 -2.11
CA ALA A 141 -6.87 13.25 -1.50
C ALA A 141 -8.06 13.98 -2.14
N GLY A 142 -8.26 13.80 -3.46
CA GLY A 142 -9.45 14.27 -4.16
C GLY A 142 -10.73 13.59 -3.68
N LEU A 143 -10.67 12.27 -3.52
CA LEU A 143 -11.78 11.42 -3.08
C LEU A 143 -12.29 11.78 -1.68
N LEU A 144 -11.38 12.18 -0.77
CA LEU A 144 -11.70 12.61 0.60
C LEU A 144 -12.75 13.75 0.67
N ARG A 145 -12.91 14.53 -0.40
CA ARG A 145 -13.90 15.62 -0.46
C ARG A 145 -15.33 15.13 -0.66
N ARG A 146 -15.51 13.87 -1.08
CA ARG A 146 -16.80 13.30 -1.49
C ARG A 146 -17.14 12.05 -0.71
N GLU A 147 -16.14 11.26 -0.35
CA GLU A 147 -16.30 9.95 0.26
C GLU A 147 -15.42 9.81 1.50
N LYS A 148 -15.83 8.93 2.40
CA LYS A 148 -14.98 8.49 3.50
C LYS A 148 -13.89 7.56 2.96
N VAL A 149 -12.70 7.68 3.53
CA VAL A 149 -11.58 6.78 3.27
C VAL A 149 -10.97 6.46 4.61
N PHE A 150 -10.79 5.17 4.90
CA PHE A 150 -10.26 4.72 6.16
C PHE A 150 -8.83 4.22 6.01
N ALA A 151 -8.00 4.56 6.98
CA ALA A 151 -6.68 3.98 7.16
C ALA A 151 -6.76 2.85 8.19
N TYR A 152 -6.27 1.68 7.82
CA TYR A 152 -6.31 0.46 8.61
C TYR A 152 -4.90 0.02 9.02
N ARG A 153 -4.64 -0.02 10.32
CA ARG A 153 -3.42 -0.55 10.94
C ARG A 153 -3.53 -2.08 10.97
N TYR A 154 -2.97 -2.70 9.95
CA TYR A 154 -3.02 -4.15 9.76
C TYR A 154 -2.09 -4.90 10.72
N ASP A 155 -2.40 -6.17 10.98
CA ASP A 155 -1.54 -7.08 11.73
C ASP A 155 -0.64 -7.86 10.76
N GLY A 156 0.64 -7.54 10.76
CA GLY A 156 1.61 -8.22 9.92
C GLY A 156 2.91 -7.46 9.81
N LYS A 157 3.80 -7.98 8.98
CA LYS A 157 5.08 -7.37 8.64
C LYS A 157 5.14 -7.11 7.15
N ARG A 158 5.48 -5.88 6.79
CA ARG A 158 5.85 -5.49 5.43
C ARG A 158 7.36 -5.54 5.26
N TYR A 159 7.76 -6.03 4.11
CA TYR A 159 9.11 -5.93 3.58
C TYR A 159 9.06 -5.06 2.31
N ASP A 160 9.86 -4.00 2.29
CA ASP A 160 10.05 -3.15 1.11
C ASP A 160 11.08 -3.82 0.18
N CYS A 161 10.59 -4.65 -0.74
CA CYS A 161 11.40 -5.32 -1.74
C CYS A 161 11.75 -4.42 -2.93
N GLY A 162 11.28 -3.17 -2.95
CA GLY A 162 11.74 -2.14 -3.88
C GLY A 162 13.14 -1.62 -3.48
N SER A 163 13.48 -1.69 -2.19
CA SER A 163 14.81 -1.43 -1.68
C SER A 163 15.70 -2.69 -1.71
N LYS A 164 17.00 -2.51 -2.04
CA LYS A 164 17.97 -3.61 -2.01
C LYS A 164 18.07 -4.26 -0.64
N GLU A 165 18.10 -3.45 0.41
CA GLU A 165 18.21 -3.92 1.79
C GLU A 165 16.96 -4.68 2.22
N GLY A 166 15.77 -4.12 2.00
CA GLY A 166 14.51 -4.78 2.34
C GLY A 166 14.28 -6.07 1.56
N PHE A 167 14.72 -6.13 0.30
CA PHE A 167 14.73 -7.38 -0.47
C PHE A 167 15.60 -8.47 0.19
N LEU A 168 16.81 -8.13 0.63
CA LEU A 168 17.70 -9.07 1.33
C LEU A 168 17.11 -9.52 2.67
N GLN A 169 16.57 -8.58 3.45
CA GLN A 169 15.90 -8.88 4.72
C GLN A 169 14.72 -9.84 4.53
N ALA A 170 13.89 -9.60 3.51
CA ALA A 170 12.77 -10.47 3.17
C ALA A 170 13.22 -11.90 2.87
N ASN A 171 14.24 -12.06 2.02
CA ASN A 171 14.77 -13.38 1.65
C ASN A 171 15.30 -14.13 2.88
N VAL A 172 16.11 -13.47 3.71
CA VAL A 172 16.70 -14.09 4.91
C VAL A 172 15.60 -14.54 5.87
N GLU A 173 14.67 -13.65 6.22
CA GLU A 173 13.64 -13.97 7.20
C GLU A 173 12.67 -15.05 6.72
N LEU A 174 12.30 -15.04 5.43
CA LEU A 174 11.40 -16.04 4.87
C LEU A 174 12.09 -17.39 4.71
N ALA A 175 13.35 -17.42 4.28
CA ALA A 175 14.13 -18.66 4.24
C ALA A 175 14.23 -19.28 5.64
N LEU A 176 14.53 -18.48 6.67
CA LEU A 176 14.63 -18.96 8.05
C LEU A 176 13.30 -19.45 8.66
N LYS A 177 12.16 -19.02 8.11
CA LYS A 177 10.81 -19.47 8.49
C LYS A 177 10.33 -20.70 7.69
N HIS A 178 10.96 -21.00 6.56
CA HIS A 178 10.53 -22.07 5.67
C HIS A 178 10.76 -23.46 6.29
N ALA A 179 9.76 -24.33 6.25
CA ALA A 179 9.82 -25.65 6.91
C ALA A 179 10.94 -26.55 6.34
N GLU A 180 11.11 -26.53 5.02
CA GLU A 180 12.13 -27.36 4.33
C GLU A 180 13.56 -26.81 4.48
N VAL A 181 13.78 -25.54 4.11
CA VAL A 181 15.14 -24.97 4.02
C VAL A 181 15.60 -24.22 5.27
N GLY A 182 14.68 -23.82 6.15
CA GLY A 182 14.97 -22.98 7.31
C GLY A 182 15.96 -23.57 8.31
N PRO A 183 15.88 -24.85 8.69
CA PRO A 183 16.85 -25.48 9.58
C PRO A 183 18.28 -25.41 9.04
N GLY A 184 18.51 -25.88 7.81
CA GLY A 184 19.84 -25.88 7.20
C GLY A 184 20.36 -24.47 6.91
N PHE A 185 19.50 -23.55 6.47
CA PHE A 185 19.92 -22.17 6.22
C PHE A 185 20.34 -21.45 7.51
N ARG A 186 19.69 -21.74 8.64
CA ARG A 186 20.07 -21.19 9.95
C ARG A 186 21.44 -21.66 10.40
N GLU A 187 21.77 -22.92 10.16
CA GLU A 187 23.10 -23.47 10.46
C GLU A 187 24.17 -22.80 9.61
N TYR A 188 23.93 -22.66 8.31
CA TYR A 188 24.82 -21.94 7.40
C TYR A 188 25.08 -20.48 7.85
N LEU A 189 24.04 -19.73 8.22
CA LEU A 189 24.23 -18.35 8.68
C LEU A 189 25.07 -18.25 9.96
N ARG A 190 24.96 -19.24 10.86
CA ARG A 190 25.77 -19.30 12.09
C ARG A 190 27.23 -19.66 11.82
N SER A 191 27.53 -20.29 10.69
CA SER A 191 28.91 -20.66 10.31
C SER A 191 29.64 -19.56 9.53
N LEU A 192 29.02 -18.41 9.28
CA LEU A 192 29.66 -17.32 8.56
C LEU A 192 30.72 -16.63 9.44
N GLU A 193 31.93 -16.48 8.90
CA GLU A 193 33.06 -15.74 9.50
C GLU A 193 33.27 -14.41 8.77
N ILE A 194 32.19 -13.62 8.64
CA ILE A 194 32.19 -12.27 8.05
C ILE A 194 31.79 -11.21 9.07
#